data_AF-A0A8C2QUG4-F1
#
_entry.id   AF-A0A8C2QUG4-F1
#
_cell.length_a   1.000
_cell.length_b   1.000
_cell.length_c   1.000
_cell.angle_alpha   90.00
_cell.angle_beta   90.00
_cell.angle_gamma   90.00
#
_symmetry.space_group_name_H-M   'P 1'
#
loop_
_entity.id
_entity.type
_entity.pdbx_description
1 polymer ?
#
loop_
_entity_poly.entity_id
_entity_poly.type
_entity_poly.pdbx_seq_one_letter_code
_entity_poly.pdbx_strand_id
1 'polypeptide(L)'
;MMFLCSGNQSIFVKMTVVFAVVHISSVFLYRQYHKDSVCFHRLFATENYLAAINAYNLAIRLNNKIPLLYLNRAACHLKLKNLHKAIEDSSKALEILTPPVADNANARMKAHIRRGTAFCQLELYVEGLQDYEAALKIDPSNKIVQNDAEKIRNIIQGTELESK
;
A
#
# COMPACT_ATOMS: atom_id res chain seq x y z
N MET A 1 -32.91 5.38 53.58
CA MET A 1 -31.61 4.71 53.42
C MET A 1 -31.81 3.50 52.51
N MET A 2 -31.50 3.62 51.20
CA MET A 2 -31.07 2.54 50.30
C MET A 2 -30.88 3.10 48.87
N PHE A 3 -29.61 3.24 48.49
CA PHE A 3 -28.94 2.98 47.20
C PHE A 3 -29.77 2.19 46.15
N LEU A 4 -29.60 2.21 44.81
CA LEU A 4 -28.65 2.79 43.84
C LEU A 4 -29.15 2.45 42.41
N CYS A 5 -28.66 3.20 41.41
CA CYS A 5 -28.37 2.74 40.04
C CYS A 5 -29.53 2.40 39.09
N SER A 6 -30.27 3.42 38.67
CA SER A 6 -30.92 3.45 37.35
C SER A 6 -29.94 4.02 36.30
N GLY A 7 -29.02 3.20 35.80
CA GLY A 7 -28.15 3.64 34.71
C GLY A 7 -26.98 2.71 34.44
N ASN A 8 -27.21 1.55 33.83
CA ASN A 8 -26.13 0.81 33.16
C ASN A 8 -26.55 -0.36 32.24
N GLN A 9 -27.77 -0.40 31.69
CA GLN A 9 -28.10 -1.40 30.66
C GLN A 9 -27.74 -0.96 29.23
N SER A 10 -27.56 0.35 28.96
CA SER A 10 -27.30 0.86 27.60
C SER A 10 -25.81 0.79 27.19
N ILE A 11 -24.88 0.78 28.15
CA ILE A 11 -23.44 0.77 27.88
C ILE A 11 -22.94 -0.63 27.51
N PHE A 12 -23.49 -1.68 28.13
CA PHE A 12 -23.09 -3.06 27.88
C PHE A 12 -23.47 -3.54 26.46
N VAL A 13 -24.66 -3.17 25.96
CA VAL A 13 -25.10 -3.52 24.60
C VAL A 13 -24.27 -2.77 23.54
N LYS A 14 -23.87 -1.53 23.80
CA LYS A 14 -23.00 -0.76 22.89
C LYS A 14 -21.61 -1.39 22.75
N MET A 15 -21.05 -1.94 23.84
CA MET A 15 -19.71 -2.54 23.81
C MET A 15 -19.69 -3.85 23.00
N THR A 16 -20.71 -4.70 23.13
CA THR A 16 -20.79 -5.97 22.38
C THR A 16 -21.02 -5.76 20.88
N VAL A 17 -21.80 -4.74 20.50
CA VAL A 17 -22.00 -4.39 19.08
C VAL A 17 -20.70 -3.87 18.45
N VAL A 18 -19.89 -3.10 19.18
CA VAL A 18 -18.58 -2.65 18.68
C VAL A 18 -17.63 -3.83 18.47
N PHE A 19 -17.56 -4.78 19.41
CA PHE A 19 -16.74 -5.99 19.23
C PHE A 19 -17.21 -6.86 18.05
N ALA A 20 -18.54 -7.04 17.88
CA ALA A 20 -19.08 -7.79 16.76
C ALA A 20 -18.85 -7.08 15.41
N VAL A 21 -19.04 -5.76 15.34
CA VAL A 21 -18.79 -4.96 14.13
C VAL A 21 -17.30 -4.95 13.79
N VAL A 22 -16.40 -4.86 14.77
CA VAL A 22 -14.95 -4.94 14.56
C VAL A 22 -14.55 -6.34 14.09
N HIS A 23 -15.10 -7.42 14.66
CA HIS A 23 -14.79 -8.79 14.21
C HIS A 23 -15.35 -9.10 12.81
N ILE A 24 -16.58 -8.65 12.52
CA ILE A 24 -17.23 -8.84 11.21
C ILE A 24 -16.50 -8.02 10.14
N SER A 25 -16.16 -6.76 10.39
CA SER A 25 -15.38 -5.94 9.45
C SER A 25 -13.96 -6.48 9.26
N SER A 26 -13.32 -6.99 10.33
CA SER A 26 -12.00 -7.62 10.26
C SER A 26 -12.03 -8.91 9.43
N VAL A 27 -13.04 -9.76 9.59
CA VAL A 27 -13.21 -10.99 8.78
C VAL A 27 -13.59 -10.67 7.35
N PHE A 28 -14.43 -9.65 7.11
CA PHE A 28 -14.82 -9.23 5.76
C PHE A 28 -13.63 -8.60 5.01
N LEU A 29 -12.84 -7.76 5.68
CA LEU A 29 -11.56 -7.25 5.19
C LEU A 29 -10.60 -8.42 4.95
N TYR A 30 -10.41 -9.34 5.88
CA TYR A 30 -9.51 -10.50 5.67
C TYR A 30 -9.91 -11.36 4.47
N ARG A 31 -11.21 -11.59 4.27
CA ARG A 31 -11.75 -12.37 3.15
C ARG A 31 -11.63 -11.61 1.83
N GLN A 32 -11.75 -10.28 1.86
CA GLN A 32 -11.51 -9.40 0.71
C GLN A 32 -10.01 -9.37 0.37
N TYR A 33 -9.13 -9.21 1.35
CA TYR A 33 -7.67 -9.25 1.20
C TYR A 33 -7.20 -10.60 0.61
N HIS A 34 -7.76 -11.72 1.07
CA HIS A 34 -7.42 -13.03 0.53
C HIS A 34 -7.95 -13.23 -0.90
N LYS A 35 -9.14 -12.71 -1.23
CA LYS A 35 -9.67 -12.71 -2.61
C LYS A 35 -8.88 -11.81 -3.55
N ASP A 36 -8.47 -10.62 -3.09
CA ASP A 36 -7.67 -9.66 -3.86
C ASP A 36 -6.27 -10.21 -4.13
N SER A 37 -5.66 -10.92 -3.17
CA SER A 37 -4.37 -11.60 -3.34
C SER A 37 -4.44 -12.80 -4.28
N VAL A 38 -5.55 -13.56 -4.27
CA VAL A 38 -5.78 -14.69 -5.19
C VAL A 38 -6.07 -14.19 -6.61
N CYS A 39 -6.85 -13.11 -6.75
CA CYS A 39 -7.11 -12.48 -8.05
C CYS A 39 -5.83 -11.86 -8.61
N PHE A 40 -5.04 -11.19 -7.77
CA PHE A 40 -3.72 -10.66 -8.12
C PHE A 40 -2.78 -11.75 -8.64
N HIS A 41 -2.63 -12.87 -7.92
CA HIS A 41 -1.77 -13.98 -8.38
C HIS A 41 -2.26 -14.62 -9.68
N ARG A 42 -3.58 -14.79 -9.85
CA ARG A 42 -4.15 -15.38 -11.07
C ARG A 42 -3.97 -14.47 -12.29
N LEU A 43 -4.11 -13.16 -12.11
CA LEU A 43 -3.96 -12.18 -13.19
C LEU A 43 -2.49 -11.99 -13.59
N PHE A 44 -1.57 -11.94 -12.61
CA PHE A 44 -0.12 -11.91 -12.88
C PHE A 44 0.37 -13.17 -13.60
N ALA A 45 -0.18 -14.34 -13.26
CA ALA A 45 0.17 -15.60 -13.92
C ALA A 45 -0.24 -15.67 -15.41
N THR A 46 -1.21 -14.85 -15.82
CA THR A 46 -1.69 -14.80 -17.21
C THR A 46 -1.02 -13.71 -18.06
N GLU A 47 -0.06 -12.96 -17.50
CA GLU A 47 0.59 -11.77 -18.10
C GLU A 47 -0.36 -10.69 -18.65
N ASN A 48 -1.66 -10.83 -18.38
CA ASN A 48 -2.67 -9.93 -18.88
C ASN A 48 -2.86 -8.73 -17.95
N TYR A 49 -1.80 -7.92 -17.84
CA TYR A 49 -1.77 -6.73 -16.99
C TYR A 49 -2.83 -5.70 -17.40
N LEU A 50 -3.19 -5.64 -18.68
CA LEU A 50 -4.24 -4.74 -19.18
C LEU A 50 -5.63 -5.15 -18.67
N ALA A 51 -5.97 -6.44 -18.74
CA ALA A 51 -7.21 -6.94 -18.16
C ALA A 51 -7.25 -6.74 -16.63
N ALA A 52 -6.11 -6.93 -15.95
CA ALA A 52 -5.99 -6.68 -14.53
C ALA A 52 -6.26 -5.21 -14.16
N ILE A 53 -5.68 -4.27 -14.92
CA ILE A 53 -5.95 -2.84 -14.75
C ILE A 53 -7.44 -2.53 -14.93
N ASN A 54 -8.10 -3.10 -15.94
CA ASN A 54 -9.53 -2.90 -16.15
C ASN A 54 -10.36 -3.44 -14.98
N ALA A 55 -10.02 -4.61 -14.44
CA ALA A 55 -10.67 -5.16 -13.25
C ALA A 55 -10.46 -4.25 -12.03
N TYR A 56 -9.25 -3.75 -11.81
CA TYR A 56 -8.97 -2.81 -10.71
C TYR A 56 -9.67 -1.47 -10.91
N ASN A 57 -9.80 -0.97 -12.14
CA ASN A 57 -10.57 0.24 -12.43
C ASN A 57 -12.04 0.09 -12.00
N LEU A 58 -12.65 -1.07 -12.30
CA LEU A 58 -14.01 -1.36 -11.86
C LEU A 58 -14.09 -1.50 -10.33
N ALA A 59 -13.14 -2.21 -9.71
CA ALA A 59 -13.11 -2.38 -8.26
C ALA A 59 -12.94 -1.04 -7.52
N ILE A 60 -12.12 -0.12 -8.03
CA ILE A 60 -11.91 1.22 -7.47
C ILE A 60 -13.19 2.06 -7.60
N ARG A 61 -13.95 1.92 -8.70
CA ARG A 61 -15.26 2.59 -8.84
C ARG A 61 -16.27 2.09 -7.81
N LEU A 62 -16.21 0.81 -7.44
CA LEU A 62 -17.07 0.23 -6.41
C LEU A 62 -16.64 0.63 -4.99
N ASN A 63 -15.34 0.61 -4.71
CA ASN A 63 -14.79 1.04 -3.43
C ASN A 63 -13.41 1.69 -3.59
N ASN A 64 -13.38 3.02 -3.51
CA ASN A 64 -12.18 3.82 -3.68
C ASN A 64 -11.34 3.98 -2.39
N LYS A 65 -11.75 3.36 -1.27
CA LYS A 65 -11.07 3.45 0.04
C LYS A 65 -10.16 2.26 0.33
N ILE A 66 -10.03 1.31 -0.59
CA ILE A 66 -9.18 0.12 -0.41
C ILE A 66 -7.79 0.42 -0.99
N PRO A 67 -6.74 0.59 -0.16
CA PRO A 67 -5.40 0.93 -0.64
C PRO A 67 -4.77 -0.18 -1.48
N LEU A 68 -5.13 -1.45 -1.21
CA LEU A 68 -4.63 -2.60 -1.96
C LEU A 68 -4.99 -2.57 -3.45
N LEU A 69 -6.15 -2.02 -3.82
CA LEU A 69 -6.57 -1.94 -5.22
C LEU A 69 -5.62 -1.04 -6.02
N TYR A 70 -5.32 0.14 -5.49
CA TYR A 70 -4.35 1.07 -6.10
C TYR A 70 -2.96 0.47 -6.11
N LEU A 71 -2.53 -0.14 -5.00
CA LEU A 71 -1.24 -0.81 -4.91
C LEU A 71 -1.07 -1.86 -6.01
N ASN A 72 -2.04 -2.75 -6.17
CA ASN A 72 -1.98 -3.82 -7.15
C ASN A 72 -2.06 -3.29 -8.58
N ARG A 73 -2.88 -2.26 -8.83
CA ARG A 73 -2.92 -1.54 -10.11
C ARG A 73 -1.57 -0.87 -10.44
N ALA A 74 -0.92 -0.25 -9.45
CA ALA A 74 0.43 0.31 -9.61
C ALA A 74 1.46 -0.75 -10.01
N ALA A 75 1.38 -1.95 -9.42
CA ALA A 75 2.27 -3.05 -9.80
C ALA A 75 2.06 -3.49 -11.26
N CYS A 76 0.81 -3.55 -11.73
CA CYS A 76 0.52 -3.80 -13.15
C CYS A 76 1.04 -2.65 -14.04
N HIS A 77 0.89 -1.40 -13.61
CA HIS A 77 1.41 -0.25 -14.34
C HIS A 77 2.94 -0.27 -14.45
N LEU A 78 3.67 -0.63 -13.40
CA LEU A 78 5.12 -0.84 -13.43
C LEU A 78 5.52 -1.89 -14.46
N LYS A 79 4.81 -3.02 -14.53
CA LYS A 79 5.09 -4.08 -15.51
C LYS A 79 4.85 -3.63 -16.95
N LEU A 80 3.88 -2.74 -17.16
CA LEU A 80 3.57 -2.15 -18.46
C LEU A 80 4.35 -0.85 -18.75
N LYS A 81 5.33 -0.48 -17.91
CA LYS A 81 6.08 0.80 -18.01
C LYS A 81 5.21 2.07 -18.03
N ASN A 82 4.01 2.01 -17.45
CA ASN A 82 3.14 3.15 -17.25
C ASN A 82 3.53 3.89 -15.95
N LEU A 83 4.72 4.47 -15.93
CA LEU A 83 5.39 4.91 -14.69
C LEU A 83 4.64 6.02 -13.96
N HIS A 84 4.16 7.05 -14.69
CA HIS A 84 3.36 8.12 -14.08
C HIS A 84 2.09 7.61 -13.40
N LYS A 85 1.38 6.65 -14.01
CA LYS A 85 0.19 6.04 -13.40
C LYS A 85 0.53 5.20 -12.18
N ALA A 86 1.67 4.50 -12.20
CA ALA A 86 2.15 3.78 -11.02
C ALA A 86 2.47 4.71 -9.85
N ILE A 87 3.01 5.91 -10.12
CA ILE A 87 3.28 6.94 -9.11
C ILE A 87 1.97 7.49 -8.53
N GLU A 88 1.00 7.81 -9.40
CA GLU A 88 -0.32 8.30 -9.00
C GLU A 88 -1.03 7.30 -8.07
N ASP A 89 -1.07 6.02 -8.48
CA ASP A 89 -1.69 4.95 -7.70
C ASP A 89 -0.99 4.71 -6.36
N SER A 90 0.33 4.68 -6.36
CA SER A 90 1.10 4.47 -5.14
C SER A 90 0.95 5.63 -4.16
N SER A 91 0.88 6.87 -4.68
CA SER A 91 0.62 8.06 -3.87
C SER A 91 -0.79 8.03 -3.30
N LYS A 92 -1.79 7.64 -4.10
CA LYS A 92 -3.17 7.51 -3.61
C LYS A 92 -3.30 6.45 -2.53
N ALA A 93 -2.59 5.33 -2.68
CA ALA A 93 -2.53 4.31 -1.64
C ALA A 93 -1.93 4.87 -0.34
N LEU A 94 -0.84 5.64 -0.40
CA LEU A 94 -0.22 6.27 0.77
C LEU A 94 -1.14 7.27 1.48
N GLU A 95 -1.91 8.07 0.72
CA GLU A 95 -2.92 8.97 1.28
C GLU A 95 -3.98 8.19 2.09
N ILE A 96 -4.48 7.09 1.55
CA ILE A 96 -5.49 6.24 2.20
C ILE A 96 -4.92 5.52 3.42
N LEU A 97 -3.62 5.19 3.40
CA LEU A 97 -2.91 4.54 4.50
C LEU A 97 -2.51 5.51 5.62
N THR A 98 -2.97 6.76 5.57
CA THR A 98 -2.79 7.75 6.64
C THR A 98 -4.01 7.72 7.58
N PRO A 99 -3.83 7.65 8.91
CA PRO A 99 -2.56 7.73 9.64
C PRO A 99 -1.72 6.44 9.58
N PRO A 100 -0.38 6.56 9.69
CA PRO A 100 0.50 5.40 9.70
C PRO A 100 0.29 4.59 10.99
N VAL A 101 -0.15 3.34 10.83
CA VAL A 101 -0.32 2.37 11.93
C VAL A 101 0.52 1.12 11.68
N ALA A 102 0.70 0.29 12.71
CA ALA A 102 1.47 -0.96 12.59
C ALA A 102 0.82 -1.95 11.59
N ASP A 103 -0.50 -2.11 11.65
CA ASP A 103 -1.26 -3.04 10.81
C ASP A 103 -1.12 -2.75 9.31
N ASN A 104 -0.93 -1.48 8.96
CA ASN A 104 -0.83 -1.02 7.58
C ASN A 104 0.63 -0.75 7.13
N ALA A 105 1.61 -1.04 7.99
CA ALA A 105 3.03 -0.81 7.74
C ALA A 105 3.52 -1.54 6.48
N ASN A 106 3.15 -2.82 6.31
CA ASN A 106 3.53 -3.60 5.13
C ASN A 106 2.94 -3.01 3.83
N ALA A 107 1.70 -2.53 3.86
CA ALA A 107 1.09 -1.89 2.69
C ALA A 107 1.76 -0.55 2.36
N ARG A 108 2.10 0.26 3.37
CA ARG A 108 2.86 1.51 3.19
C ARG A 108 4.24 1.26 2.62
N MET A 109 4.96 0.27 3.15
CA MET A 109 6.26 -0.15 2.64
C MET A 109 6.16 -0.54 1.16
N LYS A 110 5.19 -1.38 0.77
CA LYS A 110 4.97 -1.75 -0.64
C LYS A 110 4.64 -0.54 -1.52
N ALA A 111 3.90 0.45 -1.00
CA ALA A 111 3.59 1.68 -1.73
C ALA A 111 4.84 2.51 -2.01
N HIS A 112 5.67 2.73 -0.98
CA HIS A 112 6.95 3.41 -1.11
C HIS A 112 7.87 2.70 -2.10
N ILE A 113 8.03 1.38 -1.99
CA ILE A 113 8.86 0.59 -2.94
C ILE A 113 8.37 0.78 -4.38
N ARG A 114 7.07 0.64 -4.63
CA ARG A 114 6.51 0.74 -5.98
C ARG A 114 6.65 2.15 -6.56
N ARG A 115 6.43 3.18 -5.74
CA ARG A 115 6.60 4.56 -6.16
C ARG A 115 8.06 4.90 -6.42
N GLY A 116 8.95 4.48 -5.52
CA GLY A 116 10.40 4.64 -5.67
C GLY A 116 10.94 3.95 -6.93
N THR A 117 10.50 2.72 -7.21
CA THR A 117 10.84 2.02 -8.46
C THR A 117 10.36 2.79 -9.69
N ALA A 118 9.15 3.35 -9.67
CA ALA A 118 8.62 4.13 -10.79
C ALA A 118 9.42 5.42 -11.00
N PHE A 119 9.81 6.12 -9.93
CA PHE A 119 10.65 7.31 -9.99
C PHE A 119 12.04 6.99 -10.56
N CYS A 120 12.70 5.93 -10.10
CA CYS A 120 14.00 5.53 -10.63
C CYS A 120 13.95 5.13 -12.10
N GLN A 121 12.85 4.50 -12.56
CA GLN A 121 12.66 4.20 -13.99
C GLN A 121 12.37 5.45 -14.84
N LEU A 122 11.96 6.56 -14.22
CA LEU A 122 11.86 7.88 -14.85
C LEU A 122 13.14 8.71 -14.68
N GLU A 123 14.23 8.11 -14.17
CA GLU A 123 15.50 8.79 -13.87
C GLU A 123 15.40 9.87 -12.77
N LEU A 124 14.30 9.88 -12.03
CA LEU A 124 14.07 10.71 -10.84
C LEU A 124 14.67 10.02 -9.61
N TYR A 125 15.99 9.92 -9.60
CA TYR A 125 16.71 9.09 -8.61
C TYR A 125 16.62 9.63 -7.19
N VAL A 126 16.55 10.95 -7.00
CA VAL A 126 16.48 11.58 -5.68
C VAL A 126 15.15 11.25 -5.01
N GLU A 127 14.04 11.44 -5.72
CA GLU A 127 12.69 11.11 -5.29
C GLU A 127 12.55 9.60 -5.06
N GLY A 128 13.13 8.80 -5.96
CA GLY A 128 13.17 7.35 -5.81
C GLY A 128 13.87 6.90 -4.53
N LEU A 129 15.04 7.48 -4.23
CA LEU A 129 15.81 7.17 -3.03
C LEU A 129 15.04 7.55 -1.76
N GLN A 130 14.38 8.71 -1.74
CA GLN A 130 13.56 9.13 -0.59
C GLN A 130 12.46 8.11 -0.27
N ASP A 131 11.80 7.57 -1.30
CA ASP A 131 10.79 6.53 -1.13
C ASP A 131 11.40 5.20 -0.63
N TYR A 132 12.54 4.79 -1.17
CA TYR A 132 13.23 3.59 -0.66
C TYR A 132 13.68 3.75 0.80
N GLU A 133 14.15 4.92 1.20
CA GLU A 133 14.48 5.22 2.59
C GLU A 133 13.25 5.22 3.50
N ALA A 134 12.12 5.74 3.03
CA ALA A 134 10.86 5.64 3.75
C ALA A 134 10.41 4.18 3.93
N ALA A 135 10.63 3.32 2.93
CA ALA A 135 10.37 1.89 3.05
C ALA A 135 11.32 1.22 4.08
N LEU A 136 12.61 1.56 4.08
CA LEU A 136 13.60 1.04 5.04
C LEU A 136 13.35 1.51 6.47
N LYS A 137 12.74 2.68 6.68
CA LYS A 137 12.29 3.10 8.02
C LYS A 137 11.19 2.19 8.58
N ILE A 138 10.40 1.55 7.71
CA ILE A 138 9.33 0.63 8.11
C ILE A 138 9.89 -0.77 8.34
N ASP A 139 10.68 -1.28 7.40
CA ASP A 139 11.38 -2.56 7.52
C ASP A 139 12.87 -2.40 7.21
N PRO A 140 13.68 -2.13 8.24
CA PRO A 140 15.12 -1.96 8.07
C PRO A 140 15.83 -3.25 7.64
N SER A 141 15.19 -4.43 7.80
CA SER A 141 15.82 -5.73 7.53
C SER A 141 15.70 -6.17 6.07
N ASN A 142 14.95 -5.41 5.26
CA ASN A 142 14.68 -5.77 3.87
C ASN A 142 15.90 -5.55 2.96
N LYS A 143 16.72 -6.60 2.82
CA LYS A 143 17.94 -6.60 2.00
C LYS A 143 17.71 -6.22 0.54
N ILE A 144 16.55 -6.53 -0.03
CA ILE A 144 16.24 -6.19 -1.42
C ILE A 144 16.18 -4.67 -1.57
N VAL A 145 15.44 -4.02 -0.66
CA VAL A 145 15.30 -2.56 -0.65
C VAL A 145 16.63 -1.87 -0.32
N GLN A 146 17.42 -2.43 0.61
CA GLN A 146 18.76 -1.92 0.92
C GLN A 146 19.65 -1.90 -0.33
N ASN A 147 19.74 -3.04 -1.03
CA ASN A 147 20.55 -3.17 -2.23
C ASN A 147 20.08 -2.21 -3.33
N ASP A 148 18.77 -2.04 -3.51
CA ASP A 148 18.23 -1.12 -4.51
C ASP A 148 18.54 0.35 -4.15
N ALA A 149 18.38 0.73 -2.88
CA ALA A 149 18.75 2.06 -2.40
C ALA A 149 20.25 2.36 -2.57
N GLU A 150 21.12 1.39 -2.28
CA GLU A 150 22.57 1.52 -2.48
C GLU A 150 22.95 1.71 -3.95
N LYS A 151 22.34 0.95 -4.87
CA LYS A 151 22.55 1.16 -6.31
C LYS A 151 22.19 2.58 -6.72
N ILE A 152 21.07 3.10 -6.23
CA ILE A 152 20.61 4.46 -6.55
C ILE A 152 21.56 5.51 -5.97
N ARG A 153 22.07 5.32 -4.74
CA ARG A 153 23.07 6.22 -4.16
C ARG A 153 24.34 6.28 -5.02
N ASN A 154 24.81 5.13 -5.51
CA ASN A 154 25.99 5.07 -6.38
C ASN A 154 25.75 5.79 -7.70
N ILE A 155 24.55 5.68 -8.28
CA ILE A 155 24.17 6.41 -9.51
C ILE A 155 24.22 7.92 -9.27
N ILE A 156 23.62 8.40 -8.18
CA ILE A 156 23.60 9.83 -7.83
C ILE A 156 25.02 10.38 -7.64
N GLN A 157 25.87 9.66 -6.90
CA GLN A 157 27.28 10.05 -6.70
C GLN A 157 28.08 10.04 -8.01
N GLY A 158 27.82 9.10 -8.91
CA GLY A 158 28.44 9.04 -10.23
C GLY A 158 28.04 10.21 -11.13
N THR A 159 26.75 10.58 -11.14
CA THR A 159 26.26 11.70 -11.94
C THR A 159 26.84 13.06 -11.54
N GLU A 160 27.15 13.26 -10.26
CA GLU A 160 27.81 14.49 -9.79
C GLU A 160 29.25 14.60 -10.30
N LEU A 161 29.94 13.48 -10.54
CA LEU A 161 31.33 13.45 -10.99
C LEU A 161 31.49 13.71 -12.49
N GLU A 162 30.51 13.35 -13.31
CA GLU A 162 30.53 13.61 -14.77
C GLU A 162 30.16 15.05 -15.15
N SER A 163 29.66 15.84 -14.19
CA SER A 163 29.21 17.23 -14.42
C SER A 163 30.29 18.30 -14.22
N LYS A 164 31.57 17.92 -14.05
CA LYS A 164 32.72 18.82 -13.86
C LYS A 164 33.65 18.81 -15.07
#